data_AF-A0A4P9YWY3-F1
#
_entry.id   AF-A0A4P9YWY3-F1
#
_cell.length_a   1.000
_cell.length_b   1.000
_cell.length_c   1.000
_cell.angle_alpha   90.00
_cell.angle_beta   90.00
_cell.angle_gamma   90.00
#
_symmetry.space_group_name_H-M   'P 1'
#
loop_
_entity.id
_entity.type
_entity.pdbx_description
1 polymer ?
#
loop_
_entity_poly.entity_id
_entity_poly.type
_entity_poly.pdbx_seq_one_letter_code
_entity_poly.pdbx_strand_id
1 'polypeptide(L)'
;MPASARNPWRINAASHTIAAAFQYGEDALDVTKQKHLQQFGFAASNYQALLHKINPGRALYALDTETAVKHAKRAAKHPEKYAPTLSVYSPSKYLGAVSEKFHQSLSKDGLLHTKTSATPKLARKYDQQITPSKFQALMRLKYLQSLVEPGESVGVLAAQSVGEPSTQMTLNTFHFAGFGAKNVTLGIPRLREIVMTASANIKTPTMTMQLLDSTTDEQAAKFANDISRLTLADVMDEVEVTERLIKDPSGRRLKIYTVRLKMFTSQEYSQEYHVSAAAIARAIEVQFARKLDRRVMRQLRRPVASEGADEGTEPIDLAFEVTKKAGKTKSKLHDGEGDEDDQDVIAQGNESDTNADDQDATDAKMT
;
A
#
# COMPACT_ATOMS: atom_id res chain seq x y z
N MET A 1 -42.48 4.27 7.97
CA MET A 1 -41.32 3.40 7.71
C MET A 1 -41.55 2.10 8.45
N PRO A 2 -41.70 0.94 7.78
CA PRO A 2 -41.86 -0.31 8.52
C PRO A 2 -40.51 -0.72 9.10
N ALA A 3 -40.55 -1.14 10.36
CA ALA A 3 -39.42 -1.60 11.13
C ALA A 3 -38.75 -2.84 10.49
N SER A 4 -37.42 -2.87 10.56
CA SER A 4 -36.64 -4.07 10.85
C SER A 4 -36.87 -5.30 9.94
N ALA A 5 -36.54 -5.19 8.66
CA ALA A 5 -35.97 -6.33 7.95
C ALA A 5 -34.44 -6.13 7.95
N ARG A 6 -33.69 -6.95 8.70
CA ARG A 6 -32.22 -6.97 8.61
C ARG A 6 -31.87 -7.14 7.12
N ASN A 7 -31.22 -6.14 6.53
CA ASN A 7 -30.77 -6.23 5.14
C ASN A 7 -29.79 -7.42 5.05
N PRO A 8 -30.13 -8.52 4.36
CA PRO A 8 -29.32 -9.74 4.36
C PRO A 8 -27.99 -9.56 3.62
N TRP A 9 -27.83 -8.45 2.89
CA TRP A 9 -26.62 -8.09 2.16
C TRP A 9 -25.56 -7.39 3.02
N ARG A 10 -25.88 -7.10 4.28
CA ARG A 10 -24.92 -6.52 5.23
C ARG A 10 -23.91 -7.58 5.67
N ILE A 11 -22.65 -7.20 5.68
CA ILE A 11 -21.59 -7.98 6.31
C ILE A 11 -21.60 -7.65 7.78
N ASN A 12 -21.91 -8.65 8.61
CA ASN A 12 -21.93 -8.50 10.06
C ASN A 12 -20.80 -9.32 10.68
N ALA A 13 -20.28 -8.85 11.81
CA ALA A 13 -19.46 -9.68 12.68
C ALA A 13 -20.30 -10.85 13.23
N ALA A 14 -19.64 -11.91 13.71
CA ALA A 14 -20.31 -13.08 14.28
C ALA A 14 -21.27 -12.75 15.44
N SER A 15 -21.02 -11.65 16.17
CA SER A 15 -21.92 -11.14 17.21
C SER A 15 -23.27 -10.61 16.66
N HIS A 16 -23.40 -10.42 15.34
CA HIS A 16 -24.56 -9.86 14.64
C HIS A 16 -25.01 -8.46 15.10
N THR A 17 -24.27 -7.84 16.02
CA THR A 17 -24.53 -6.49 16.55
C THR A 17 -23.75 -5.42 15.80
N ILE A 18 -22.60 -5.78 15.22
CA ILE A 18 -21.70 -4.87 14.52
C ILE A 18 -21.77 -5.17 13.02
N ALA A 19 -22.17 -4.17 12.23
CA ALA A 19 -22.08 -4.21 10.77
C ALA A 19 -20.69 -3.73 10.34
N ALA A 20 -19.94 -4.58 9.64
CA ALA A 20 -18.62 -4.26 9.09
C ALA A 20 -18.74 -3.57 7.72
N ALA A 21 -19.74 -3.95 6.91
CA ALA A 21 -20.03 -3.29 5.64
C ALA A 21 -21.52 -3.42 5.28
N PHE A 22 -22.03 -2.48 4.48
CA PHE A 22 -23.43 -2.53 4.05
C PHE A 22 -23.68 -3.50 2.89
N GLN A 23 -22.66 -3.75 2.07
CA GLN A 23 -22.71 -4.66 0.93
C GLN A 23 -21.30 -5.17 0.60
N TYR A 24 -21.17 -6.46 0.27
CA TYR A 24 -19.89 -7.04 -0.15
C TYR A 24 -19.41 -6.41 -1.46
N GLY A 25 -18.18 -5.88 -1.47
CA GLY A 25 -17.59 -5.24 -2.66
C GLY A 25 -18.36 -4.04 -3.21
N GLU A 26 -19.29 -3.44 -2.44
CA GLU A 26 -20.24 -2.39 -2.87
C GLU A 26 -21.25 -2.82 -3.95
N ASP A 27 -21.17 -4.06 -4.47
CA ASP A 27 -21.99 -4.55 -5.56
C ASP A 27 -22.66 -5.91 -5.29
N ALA A 28 -22.35 -6.53 -4.14
CA ALA A 28 -22.76 -7.86 -3.68
C ALA A 28 -22.37 -9.02 -4.61
N LEU A 29 -21.39 -8.82 -5.49
CA LEU A 29 -20.98 -9.88 -6.41
C LEU A 29 -19.96 -10.83 -5.77
N ASP A 30 -20.13 -12.12 -6.04
CA ASP A 30 -19.13 -13.13 -5.72
C ASP A 30 -17.97 -13.06 -6.72
N VAL A 31 -16.75 -12.97 -6.21
CA VAL A 31 -15.51 -12.87 -6.99
C VAL A 31 -15.32 -14.05 -7.95
N THR A 32 -15.81 -15.24 -7.59
CA THR A 32 -15.71 -16.44 -8.42
C THR A 32 -16.72 -16.44 -9.58
N LYS A 33 -17.87 -15.77 -9.39
CA LYS A 33 -18.98 -15.72 -10.35
C LYS A 33 -18.92 -14.51 -11.30
N GLN A 34 -17.96 -13.58 -11.10
CA GLN A 34 -17.88 -12.32 -11.85
C GLN A 34 -17.14 -12.42 -13.21
N LYS A 35 -16.27 -13.42 -13.43
CA LYS A 35 -15.32 -13.49 -14.57
C LYS A 35 -15.91 -13.16 -15.95
N HIS A 36 -17.12 -13.65 -16.25
CA HIS A 36 -17.79 -13.47 -17.55
C HIS A 36 -18.97 -12.49 -17.48
N LEU A 37 -19.09 -11.69 -16.42
CA LEU A 37 -20.23 -10.80 -16.20
C LEU A 37 -20.20 -9.58 -17.12
N GLN A 38 -19.01 -9.00 -17.36
CA GLN A 38 -18.81 -7.84 -18.23
C GLN A 38 -18.45 -8.21 -19.68
N GLN A 39 -18.29 -9.49 -19.98
CA GLN A 39 -17.95 -9.97 -21.33
C GLN A 39 -19.21 -10.10 -22.20
N PHE A 40 -19.80 -8.97 -22.56
CA PHE A 40 -21.08 -8.92 -23.29
C PHE A 40 -21.03 -9.58 -24.66
N GLY A 41 -19.92 -9.48 -25.39
CA GLY A 41 -19.74 -10.17 -26.68
C GLY A 41 -19.79 -11.69 -26.56
N PHE A 42 -19.16 -12.25 -25.53
CA PHE A 42 -19.21 -13.68 -25.23
C PHE A 42 -20.60 -14.12 -24.74
N ALA A 43 -21.28 -13.26 -23.96
CA ALA A 43 -22.65 -13.53 -23.53
C ALA A 43 -23.64 -13.49 -24.72
N ALA A 44 -23.41 -12.60 -25.69
CA ALA A 44 -24.21 -12.49 -26.89
C ALA A 44 -24.07 -13.71 -27.81
N SER A 45 -22.84 -14.20 -28.01
CA SER A 45 -22.62 -15.42 -28.83
C SER A 45 -23.23 -16.67 -28.22
N ASN A 46 -23.28 -16.74 -26.89
CA ASN A 46 -23.80 -17.89 -26.15
C ASN A 46 -25.21 -17.65 -25.57
N TYR A 47 -25.99 -16.77 -26.19
CA TYR A 47 -27.27 -16.30 -25.66
C TYR A 47 -28.24 -17.45 -25.35
N GLN A 48 -28.42 -18.40 -26.27
CA GLN A 48 -29.35 -19.52 -26.09
C GLN A 48 -28.93 -20.44 -24.93
N ALA A 49 -27.63 -20.75 -24.83
CA ALA A 49 -27.08 -21.56 -23.75
C ALA A 49 -27.22 -20.87 -22.39
N LEU A 50 -26.97 -19.55 -22.32
CA LEU A 50 -27.17 -18.76 -21.11
C LEU A 50 -28.65 -18.68 -20.73
N LEU A 51 -29.54 -18.53 -21.70
CA LEU A 51 -30.99 -18.49 -21.46
C LEU A 51 -31.48 -19.82 -20.86
N HIS A 52 -31.03 -20.95 -21.40
CA HIS A 52 -31.35 -22.27 -20.88
C HIS A 52 -30.77 -22.49 -19.47
N LYS A 53 -29.52 -22.08 -19.24
CA LYS A 53 -28.86 -22.18 -17.92
C LYS A 53 -29.58 -21.34 -16.86
N ILE A 54 -29.93 -20.10 -17.19
CA ILE A 54 -30.55 -19.16 -16.25
C ILE A 54 -32.03 -19.51 -16.01
N ASN A 55 -32.70 -20.06 -17.03
CA ASN A 55 -34.11 -20.44 -17.02
C ASN A 55 -35.03 -19.34 -16.42
N PRO A 56 -35.25 -18.23 -17.15
CA PRO A 56 -35.95 -17.06 -16.63
C PRO A 56 -37.42 -17.33 -16.25
N GLY A 57 -38.06 -18.36 -16.83
CA GLY A 57 -39.49 -18.63 -16.64
C GLY A 57 -39.86 -18.89 -15.17
N ARG A 58 -38.97 -19.51 -14.40
CA ARG A 58 -39.18 -19.73 -12.95
C ARG A 58 -38.83 -18.50 -12.12
N ALA A 59 -37.77 -17.80 -12.50
CA ALA A 59 -37.25 -16.67 -11.73
C ALA A 59 -38.13 -15.42 -11.84
N LEU A 60 -38.72 -15.16 -13.01
CA LEU A 60 -39.51 -13.95 -13.26
C LEU A 60 -40.78 -13.85 -12.41
N TYR A 61 -41.35 -14.96 -11.95
CA TYR A 61 -42.54 -14.94 -11.08
C TYR A 61 -42.22 -14.39 -9.68
N ALA A 62 -41.00 -14.60 -9.19
CA ALA A 62 -40.58 -14.19 -7.85
C ALA A 62 -39.91 -12.80 -7.81
N LEU A 63 -39.62 -12.22 -8.98
CA LEU A 63 -38.82 -11.00 -9.11
C LEU A 63 -39.65 -9.80 -9.56
N ASP A 64 -39.36 -8.63 -8.99
CA ASP A 64 -39.84 -7.37 -9.52
C ASP A 64 -38.92 -6.92 -10.67
N THR A 65 -39.51 -6.74 -11.85
CA THR A 65 -38.79 -6.45 -13.08
C THR A 65 -38.73 -4.96 -13.44
N GLU A 66 -39.54 -4.11 -12.81
CA GLU A 66 -39.75 -2.74 -13.27
C GLU A 66 -39.20 -1.66 -12.33
N THR A 67 -39.42 -1.79 -11.03
CA THR A 67 -39.22 -0.67 -10.08
C THR A 67 -37.76 -0.22 -10.01
N ALA A 68 -36.84 -1.16 -9.78
CA ALA A 68 -35.41 -0.86 -9.71
C ALA A 68 -34.85 -0.40 -11.07
N VAL A 69 -35.41 -0.86 -12.20
CA VAL A 69 -35.00 -0.41 -13.54
C VAL A 69 -35.37 1.06 -13.76
N LYS A 70 -36.58 1.47 -13.35
CA LYS A 70 -37.02 2.87 -13.40
C LYS A 70 -36.15 3.75 -12.51
N HIS A 71 -35.82 3.28 -11.30
CA HIS A 71 -34.93 3.99 -10.39
C HIS A 71 -33.51 4.13 -10.94
N ALA A 72 -32.92 3.05 -11.46
CA ALA A 72 -31.57 3.05 -12.04
C ALA A 72 -31.42 4.07 -13.17
N LYS A 73 -32.44 4.19 -14.04
CA LYS A 73 -32.46 5.22 -15.10
C LYS A 73 -32.50 6.65 -14.56
N ARG A 74 -33.16 6.89 -13.42
CA ARG A 74 -33.23 8.22 -12.77
C ARG A 74 -31.92 8.55 -12.05
N ALA A 75 -31.37 7.58 -11.32
CA ALA A 75 -30.08 7.70 -10.64
C ALA A 75 -28.94 7.95 -11.62
N ALA A 76 -28.91 7.23 -12.76
CA ALA A 76 -27.91 7.46 -13.80
C ALA A 76 -27.96 8.86 -14.44
N LYS A 77 -29.13 9.52 -14.43
CA LYS A 77 -29.30 10.89 -14.98
C LYS A 77 -29.02 11.98 -13.95
N HIS A 78 -29.35 11.74 -12.69
CA HIS A 78 -29.18 12.70 -11.60
C HIS A 78 -28.56 12.03 -10.36
N PRO A 79 -27.24 11.75 -10.37
CA PRO A 79 -26.56 11.06 -9.28
C PRO A 79 -26.66 11.80 -7.93
N GLU A 80 -26.70 13.14 -7.96
CA GLU A 80 -26.79 13.96 -6.74
C GLU A 80 -28.16 13.90 -6.04
N LYS A 81 -29.22 13.56 -6.78
CA LYS A 81 -30.61 13.59 -6.27
C LYS A 81 -31.11 12.21 -5.85
N TYR A 82 -30.58 11.14 -6.43
CA TYR A 82 -31.03 9.78 -6.16
C TYR A 82 -29.87 8.93 -5.70
N ALA A 83 -30.06 8.22 -4.59
CA ALA A 83 -29.08 7.28 -4.09
C ALA A 83 -28.81 6.14 -5.10
N PRO A 84 -27.68 5.42 -4.98
CA PRO A 84 -27.41 4.25 -5.82
C PRO A 84 -28.52 3.20 -5.70
N THR A 85 -28.85 2.53 -6.80
CA THR A 85 -30.01 1.62 -6.84
C THR A 85 -29.88 0.45 -5.87
N LEU A 86 -28.67 -0.07 -5.65
CA LEU A 86 -28.38 -1.13 -4.69
C LEU A 86 -28.59 -0.72 -3.22
N SER A 87 -28.54 0.58 -2.92
CA SER A 87 -28.80 1.07 -1.56
C SER A 87 -30.29 1.08 -1.20
N VAL A 88 -31.15 1.23 -2.22
CA VAL A 88 -32.61 1.36 -2.06
C VAL A 88 -33.31 0.01 -2.26
N TYR A 89 -32.82 -0.79 -3.21
CA TYR A 89 -33.47 -2.03 -3.63
C TYR A 89 -32.56 -3.23 -3.43
N SER A 90 -33.11 -4.30 -2.84
CA SER A 90 -32.40 -5.56 -2.64
C SER A 90 -32.07 -6.22 -3.99
N PRO A 91 -30.81 -6.55 -4.27
CA PRO A 91 -30.40 -7.17 -5.52
C PRO A 91 -31.09 -8.52 -5.76
N SER A 92 -31.45 -9.28 -4.72
CA SER A 92 -32.14 -10.57 -4.88
C SER A 92 -33.60 -10.51 -5.27
N LYS A 93 -34.28 -9.39 -5.03
CA LYS A 93 -35.74 -9.28 -5.31
C LYS A 93 -36.01 -8.46 -6.57
N TYR A 94 -35.16 -7.49 -6.87
CA TYR A 94 -35.39 -6.51 -7.92
C TYR A 94 -34.39 -6.69 -9.06
N LEU A 95 -34.86 -7.10 -10.24
CA LEU A 95 -34.01 -7.43 -11.40
C LEU A 95 -33.19 -6.22 -11.91
N GLY A 96 -33.58 -5.00 -11.56
CA GLY A 96 -32.86 -3.77 -11.91
C GLY A 96 -31.84 -3.29 -10.87
N ALA A 97 -31.76 -3.93 -9.70
CA ALA A 97 -30.85 -3.54 -8.63
C ALA A 97 -29.45 -4.07 -8.90
N VAL A 98 -28.70 -3.34 -9.72
CA VAL A 98 -27.34 -3.66 -10.15
C VAL A 98 -26.39 -2.49 -9.86
N SER A 99 -25.08 -2.75 -9.85
CA SER A 99 -24.09 -1.69 -9.67
C SER A 99 -24.11 -0.67 -10.80
N GLU A 100 -23.77 0.58 -10.48
CA GLU A 100 -23.75 1.66 -11.47
C GLU A 100 -22.71 1.41 -12.56
N LYS A 101 -21.55 0.86 -12.17
CA LYS A 101 -20.50 0.43 -13.11
C LYS A 101 -21.05 -0.58 -14.12
N PHE A 102 -21.79 -1.59 -13.66
CA PHE A 102 -22.41 -2.58 -14.54
C PHE A 102 -23.54 -1.99 -15.39
N HIS A 103 -24.38 -1.12 -14.82
CA HIS A 103 -25.43 -0.45 -15.56
C HIS A 103 -24.88 0.43 -16.69
N GLN A 104 -23.82 1.17 -16.41
CA GLN A 104 -23.14 2.02 -17.38
C GLN A 104 -22.43 1.19 -18.45
N SER A 105 -21.72 0.12 -18.07
CA SER A 105 -21.03 -0.73 -19.05
C SER A 105 -22.01 -1.42 -19.98
N LEU A 106 -23.11 -1.95 -19.46
CA LEU A 106 -24.19 -2.52 -20.27
C LEU A 106 -24.84 -1.49 -21.19
N SER A 107 -25.04 -0.24 -20.74
CA SER A 107 -25.70 0.78 -21.56
C SER A 107 -24.78 1.39 -22.63
N LYS A 108 -23.50 1.57 -22.30
CA LYS A 108 -22.47 2.13 -23.19
C LYS A 108 -21.96 1.11 -24.21
N ASP A 109 -22.15 -0.19 -23.95
CA ASP A 109 -21.68 -1.22 -24.87
C ASP A 109 -22.36 -1.09 -26.24
N GLY A 110 -21.52 -0.96 -27.27
CA GLY A 110 -21.93 -0.70 -28.65
C GLY A 110 -22.72 -1.84 -29.30
N LEU A 111 -22.96 -2.93 -28.56
CA LEU A 111 -23.84 -4.04 -28.92
C LEU A 111 -25.32 -3.63 -28.90
N LEU A 112 -25.71 -2.73 -27.99
CA LEU A 112 -27.12 -2.37 -27.74
C LEU A 112 -27.59 -1.13 -28.54
N HIS A 113 -26.66 -0.32 -29.07
CA HIS A 113 -26.96 0.91 -29.81
C HIS A 113 -26.30 0.91 -31.20
N THR A 114 -27.06 1.29 -32.25
CA THR A 114 -26.55 1.56 -33.60
C THR A 114 -26.88 3.00 -34.00
N LYS A 115 -25.87 3.81 -34.34
CA LYS A 115 -26.07 5.18 -34.83
C LYS A 115 -26.55 5.26 -36.29
N THR A 116 -26.64 4.14 -37.02
CA THR A 116 -26.73 4.17 -38.51
C THR A 116 -27.64 3.09 -39.12
N SER A 117 -28.36 2.28 -38.34
CA SER A 117 -29.15 1.16 -38.87
C SER A 117 -30.32 0.78 -37.96
N ALA A 118 -31.47 0.45 -38.58
CA ALA A 118 -32.69 -0.01 -37.93
C ALA A 118 -32.55 -1.34 -37.17
N THR A 119 -31.49 -2.13 -37.43
CA THR A 119 -31.20 -3.37 -36.70
C THR A 119 -29.95 -3.24 -35.80
N PRO A 120 -30.03 -3.63 -34.52
CA PRO A 120 -28.91 -3.56 -33.59
C PRO A 120 -27.78 -4.52 -34.00
N LYS A 121 -26.51 -4.16 -33.74
CA LYS A 121 -25.32 -4.99 -34.06
C LYS A 121 -25.42 -6.40 -33.47
N LEU A 122 -26.09 -6.53 -32.33
CA LEU A 122 -26.38 -7.79 -31.66
C LEU A 122 -27.13 -8.78 -32.57
N ALA A 123 -28.20 -8.32 -33.23
CA ALA A 123 -29.04 -9.14 -34.11
C ALA A 123 -28.37 -9.47 -35.45
N ARG A 124 -27.44 -8.61 -35.90
CA ARG A 124 -26.67 -8.81 -37.14
C ARG A 124 -25.52 -9.81 -36.98
N LYS A 125 -24.89 -9.84 -35.81
CA LYS A 125 -23.63 -10.56 -35.59
C LYS A 125 -23.80 -11.92 -34.93
N TYR A 126 -24.87 -12.12 -34.16
CA TYR A 126 -25.02 -13.32 -33.32
C TYR A 126 -26.29 -14.12 -33.66
N ASP A 127 -27.48 -13.53 -33.50
CA ASP A 127 -28.75 -14.20 -33.79
C ASP A 127 -29.87 -13.14 -33.95
N GLN A 128 -30.68 -13.26 -35.00
CA GLN A 128 -31.78 -12.32 -35.31
C GLN A 128 -32.85 -12.26 -34.21
N GLN A 129 -32.98 -13.30 -33.38
CA GLN A 129 -34.01 -13.34 -32.32
C GLN A 129 -33.64 -12.55 -31.06
N ILE A 130 -32.38 -12.08 -30.94
CA ILE A 130 -31.91 -11.37 -29.74
C ILE A 130 -32.27 -9.89 -29.85
N THR A 131 -33.25 -9.46 -29.05
CA THR A 131 -33.57 -8.03 -28.92
C THR A 131 -32.74 -7.38 -27.81
N PRO A 132 -32.42 -6.07 -27.92
CA PRO A 132 -31.70 -5.33 -26.88
C PRO A 132 -32.33 -5.45 -25.49
N SER A 133 -33.66 -5.40 -25.42
CA SER A 133 -34.41 -5.53 -24.16
C SER A 133 -34.26 -6.93 -23.55
N LYS A 134 -34.36 -7.99 -24.37
CA LYS A 134 -34.20 -9.37 -23.90
C LYS A 134 -32.76 -9.62 -23.42
N PHE A 135 -31.77 -9.10 -24.14
CA PHE A 135 -30.37 -9.21 -23.74
C PHE A 135 -30.08 -8.46 -22.43
N GLN A 136 -30.60 -7.24 -22.26
CA GLN A 136 -30.47 -6.51 -21.00
C GLN A 136 -31.12 -7.25 -19.83
N ALA A 137 -32.30 -7.84 -20.04
CA ALA A 137 -32.96 -8.64 -19.02
C ALA A 137 -32.14 -9.89 -18.66
N LEU A 138 -31.60 -10.59 -19.66
CA LEU A 138 -30.73 -11.76 -19.45
C LEU A 138 -29.46 -11.38 -18.66
N MET A 139 -28.80 -10.28 -19.03
CA MET A 139 -27.59 -9.83 -18.34
C MET A 139 -27.85 -9.39 -16.90
N ARG A 140 -29.02 -8.80 -16.62
CA ARG A 140 -29.46 -8.51 -15.26
C ARG A 140 -29.77 -9.77 -14.45
N LEU A 141 -30.38 -10.78 -15.08
CA LEU A 141 -30.58 -12.08 -14.43
C LEU A 141 -29.25 -12.79 -14.17
N LYS A 142 -28.27 -12.63 -15.07
CA LYS A 142 -26.91 -13.13 -14.85
C LYS A 142 -26.25 -12.44 -13.66
N TYR A 143 -26.42 -11.12 -13.52
CA TYR A 143 -25.93 -10.37 -12.36
C TYR A 143 -26.53 -10.91 -11.06
N LEU A 144 -27.86 -11.15 -11.03
CA LEU A 144 -28.56 -11.75 -9.89
C LEU A 144 -27.99 -13.12 -9.49
N GLN A 145 -27.64 -13.98 -10.46
CA GLN A 145 -27.03 -15.28 -10.19
C GLN A 145 -25.55 -15.21 -9.76
N SER A 146 -24.90 -14.08 -10.02
CA SER A 146 -23.51 -13.82 -9.62
C SER A 146 -23.40 -13.17 -8.24
N LEU A 147 -24.50 -13.03 -7.50
CA LEU A 147 -24.48 -12.50 -6.14
C LEU A 147 -23.80 -13.47 -5.17
N VAL A 148 -23.17 -12.91 -4.15
CA VAL A 148 -22.68 -13.66 -2.99
C VAL A 148 -23.86 -14.26 -2.22
N GLU A 149 -23.70 -15.47 -1.69
CA GLU A 149 -24.76 -16.14 -0.96
C GLU A 149 -24.80 -15.64 0.51
N PRO A 150 -25.98 -15.34 1.08
CA PRO A 150 -26.08 -15.00 2.49
C PRO A 150 -25.58 -16.17 3.36
N GLY A 151 -24.68 -15.87 4.30
CA GLY A 151 -24.01 -16.87 5.14
C GLY A 151 -22.59 -17.20 4.70
N GLU A 152 -22.14 -16.70 3.55
CA GLU A 152 -20.76 -16.87 3.08
C GLU A 152 -19.75 -16.28 4.08
N SER A 153 -18.69 -17.04 4.38
CA SER A 153 -17.63 -16.65 5.33
C SER A 153 -16.62 -15.68 4.71
N VAL A 154 -17.11 -14.55 4.19
CA VAL A 154 -16.32 -13.55 3.44
C VAL A 154 -15.11 -13.01 4.21
N GLY A 155 -15.16 -12.98 5.55
CA GLY A 155 -14.02 -12.58 6.38
C GLY A 155 -12.87 -13.59 6.35
N VAL A 156 -13.17 -14.88 6.39
CA VAL A 156 -12.17 -15.96 6.28
C VAL A 156 -11.59 -16.00 4.87
N LEU A 157 -12.46 -15.91 3.85
CA LEU A 157 -12.02 -15.83 2.45
C LEU A 157 -11.10 -14.64 2.19
N ALA A 158 -11.44 -13.46 2.74
CA ALA A 158 -10.59 -12.27 2.62
C ALA A 158 -9.22 -12.47 3.30
N ALA A 159 -9.20 -13.05 4.50
CA ALA A 159 -7.96 -13.34 5.22
C ALA A 159 -7.06 -14.33 4.45
N GLN A 160 -7.63 -15.42 3.92
CA GLN A 160 -6.90 -16.40 3.12
C GLN A 160 -6.39 -15.81 1.81
N SER A 161 -7.23 -15.02 1.11
CA SER A 161 -6.89 -14.37 -0.17
C SER A 161 -5.74 -13.37 -0.04
N VAL A 162 -5.50 -12.83 1.15
CA VAL A 162 -4.32 -11.99 1.42
C VAL A 162 -3.15 -12.85 1.92
N GLY A 163 -3.41 -13.78 2.83
CA GLY A 163 -2.38 -14.58 3.50
C GLY A 163 -1.64 -15.54 2.57
N GLU A 164 -2.36 -16.31 1.74
CA GLU A 164 -1.75 -17.31 0.86
C GLU A 164 -0.82 -16.67 -0.19
N PRO A 165 -1.23 -15.63 -0.96
CA PRO A 165 -0.32 -14.97 -1.89
C PRO A 165 0.85 -14.25 -1.21
N SER A 166 0.68 -13.81 0.04
CA SER A 166 1.77 -13.17 0.80
C SER A 166 2.98 -14.09 0.97
N THR A 167 2.75 -15.40 1.11
CA THR A 167 3.85 -16.39 1.17
C THR A 167 4.73 -16.30 -0.09
N GLN A 168 4.13 -16.14 -1.26
CA GLN A 168 4.82 -16.00 -2.55
C GLN A 168 5.59 -14.67 -2.66
N MET A 169 5.08 -13.59 -2.05
CA MET A 169 5.75 -12.29 -2.05
C MET A 169 7.10 -12.33 -1.33
N THR A 170 7.27 -13.23 -0.35
CA THR A 170 8.53 -13.40 0.38
C THR A 170 9.67 -13.75 -0.56
N LEU A 171 9.46 -14.71 -1.48
CA LEU A 171 10.50 -15.18 -2.39
C LEU A 171 10.78 -14.18 -3.52
N ASN A 172 9.76 -13.51 -4.05
CA ASN A 172 9.93 -12.54 -5.15
C ASN A 172 10.68 -11.27 -4.71
N THR A 173 10.58 -10.86 -3.45
CA THR A 173 11.21 -9.62 -2.97
C THR A 173 12.75 -9.74 -2.91
N PHE A 174 13.29 -10.93 -2.64
CA PHE A 174 14.75 -11.14 -2.60
C PHE A 174 15.41 -11.17 -3.99
N HIS A 175 14.71 -11.62 -5.03
CA HIS A 175 15.27 -11.65 -6.39
C HIS A 175 15.28 -10.28 -7.09
N PHE A 176 14.33 -9.39 -6.78
CA PHE A 176 14.29 -8.03 -7.30
C PHE A 176 15.11 -7.01 -6.47
N ALA A 177 15.56 -7.38 -5.26
CA ALA A 177 16.37 -6.52 -4.39
C ALA A 177 17.69 -6.02 -5.05
N GLY A 178 18.13 -6.63 -6.16
CA GLY A 178 19.29 -6.18 -6.94
C GLY A 178 19.04 -5.00 -7.89
N PHE A 179 17.79 -4.62 -8.16
CA PHE A 179 17.44 -3.44 -8.97
C PHE A 179 16.93 -2.32 -8.04
N GLY A 180 17.87 -1.69 -7.34
CA GLY A 180 17.65 -0.63 -6.34
C GLY A 180 17.20 0.71 -6.93
N ALA A 181 16.07 0.77 -7.63
CA ALA A 181 15.54 2.04 -8.13
C ALA A 181 14.68 2.79 -7.10
N LYS A 182 14.06 2.11 -6.12
CA LYS A 182 13.35 2.75 -4.99
C LYS A 182 13.32 1.80 -3.78
N ASN A 183 14.08 2.13 -2.73
CA ASN A 183 14.09 1.42 -1.45
C ASN A 183 12.80 1.69 -0.65
N VAL A 184 11.65 1.28 -1.19
CA VAL A 184 10.39 1.24 -0.44
C VAL A 184 10.34 -0.10 0.27
N THR A 185 9.84 -0.15 1.50
CA THR A 185 9.50 -1.43 2.16
C THR A 185 8.52 -2.18 1.27
N LEU A 186 8.92 -3.34 0.74
CA LEU A 186 8.11 -4.18 -0.15
C LEU A 186 7.75 -5.50 0.53
N GLY A 187 6.70 -6.16 0.04
CA GLY A 187 6.32 -7.51 0.45
C GLY A 187 5.72 -7.59 1.86
N ILE A 188 6.02 -8.71 2.54
CA ILE A 188 5.50 -9.01 3.88
C ILE A 188 5.83 -7.94 4.93
N PRO A 189 7.07 -7.38 5.00
CA PRO A 189 7.38 -6.32 5.96
C PRO A 189 6.42 -5.13 5.87
N ARG A 190 6.06 -4.71 4.65
CA ARG A 190 5.10 -3.62 4.46
C ARG A 190 3.67 -4.03 4.82
N LEU A 191 3.29 -5.26 4.50
CA LEU A 191 1.98 -5.80 4.90
C LEU A 191 1.83 -5.83 6.41
N ARG A 192 2.87 -6.25 7.16
CA ARG A 192 2.89 -6.25 8.63
C ARG A 192 2.71 -4.83 9.19
N GLU A 193 3.44 -3.86 8.65
CA GLU A 193 3.32 -2.45 9.08
C GLU A 193 1.89 -1.91 8.95
N ILE A 194 1.20 -2.26 7.86
CA ILE A 194 -0.16 -1.76 7.56
C ILE A 194 -1.22 -2.54 8.35
N VAL A 195 -1.18 -3.87 8.31
CA VAL A 195 -2.27 -4.73 8.77
C VAL A 195 -2.13 -5.13 10.23
N MET A 196 -0.91 -5.42 10.70
CA MET A 196 -0.69 -6.03 12.01
C MET A 196 -0.37 -4.99 13.08
N THR A 197 0.56 -4.07 12.80
CA THR A 197 1.03 -3.11 13.81
C THR A 197 0.40 -1.73 13.70
N ALA A 198 -0.15 -1.39 12.52
CA ALA A 198 -0.64 -0.04 12.23
C ALA A 198 0.36 1.05 12.66
N SER A 199 1.64 0.84 12.33
CA SER A 199 2.75 1.62 12.90
C SER A 199 2.64 3.11 12.58
N ALA A 200 2.73 3.97 13.59
CA ALA A 200 2.87 5.40 13.42
C ALA A 200 4.22 5.77 12.76
N ASN A 201 5.27 5.00 13.06
CA ASN A 201 6.62 5.21 12.55
C ASN A 201 6.95 4.14 11.49
N ILE A 202 6.57 4.41 10.24
CA ILE A 202 6.90 3.53 9.11
C ILE A 202 8.36 3.72 8.68
N LYS A 203 9.03 2.65 8.24
CA LYS A 203 10.48 2.71 7.92
C LYS A 203 10.79 3.60 6.71
N THR A 204 9.91 3.60 5.70
CA THR A 204 10.10 4.35 4.45
C THR A 204 8.87 5.21 4.14
N PRO A 205 8.66 6.32 4.90
CA PRO A 205 7.56 7.22 4.62
C PRO A 205 7.76 7.91 3.28
N THR A 206 6.73 7.86 2.43
CA THR A 206 6.75 8.50 1.11
C THR A 206 5.50 9.35 0.94
N MET A 207 5.66 10.49 0.28
CA MET A 207 4.57 11.41 -0.06
C MET A 207 4.59 11.62 -1.57
N THR A 208 3.43 11.47 -2.21
CA THR A 208 3.26 11.80 -3.63
C THR A 208 2.58 13.14 -3.73
N MET A 209 3.27 14.13 -4.29
CA MET A 209 2.73 15.47 -4.53
C MET A 209 2.27 15.56 -5.98
N GLN A 210 1.03 16.00 -6.19
CA GLN A 210 0.51 16.29 -7.53
C GLN A 210 0.85 17.73 -7.90
N LEU A 211 1.49 17.91 -9.04
CA LEU A 211 1.80 19.23 -9.59
C LEU A 211 0.56 19.79 -10.28
N LEU A 212 0.48 21.12 -10.36
CA LEU A 212 -0.56 21.80 -11.14
C LEU A 212 -0.28 21.63 -12.64
N ASP A 213 -1.33 21.54 -13.44
CA ASP A 213 -1.23 21.38 -14.90
C ASP A 213 -0.46 22.52 -15.59
N SER A 214 -0.37 23.69 -14.94
CA SER A 214 0.36 24.87 -15.43
C SER A 214 1.87 24.84 -15.16
N THR A 215 2.36 23.89 -14.37
CA THR A 215 3.77 23.84 -13.94
C THR A 215 4.63 23.19 -15.01
N THR A 216 5.74 23.83 -15.38
CA THR A 216 6.72 23.23 -16.30
C THR A 216 7.67 22.28 -15.57
N ASP A 217 8.28 21.34 -16.30
CA ASP A 217 9.25 20.39 -15.72
C ASP A 217 10.44 21.11 -15.05
N GLU A 218 10.87 22.25 -15.59
CA GLU A 218 11.91 23.08 -14.99
C GLU A 218 11.50 23.68 -13.64
N GLN A 219 10.25 24.13 -13.52
CA GLN A 219 9.71 24.64 -12.27
C GLN A 219 9.54 23.52 -11.24
N ALA A 220 9.13 22.34 -11.69
CA ALA A 220 9.03 21.15 -10.86
C ALA A 220 10.40 20.72 -10.31
N ALA A 221 11.44 20.73 -11.14
CA ALA A 221 12.81 20.40 -10.73
C ALA A 221 13.35 21.40 -9.70
N LYS A 222 13.14 22.71 -9.93
CA LYS A 222 13.52 23.76 -8.97
C LYS A 222 12.82 23.55 -7.62
N PHE A 223 11.51 23.32 -7.66
CA PHE A 223 10.73 23.06 -6.45
C PHE A 223 11.17 21.80 -5.70
N ALA A 224 11.55 20.74 -6.42
CA ALA A 224 12.08 19.52 -5.82
C ALA A 224 13.42 19.78 -5.09
N ASN A 225 14.29 20.61 -5.68
CA ASN A 225 15.55 21.01 -5.05
C ASN A 225 15.31 21.89 -3.80
N ASP A 226 14.37 22.82 -3.87
CA ASP A 226 14.06 23.75 -2.77
C ASP A 226 13.52 23.04 -1.51
N ILE A 227 12.78 21.94 -1.68
CA ILE A 227 12.25 21.13 -0.57
C ILE A 227 13.27 20.10 -0.08
N SER A 228 14.24 19.74 -0.91
CA SER A 228 15.24 18.73 -0.57
C SER A 228 16.11 19.18 0.59
N ARG A 229 16.35 18.27 1.53
CA ARG A 229 17.22 18.55 2.68
C ARG A 229 18.66 18.65 2.21
N LEU A 230 19.24 19.83 2.29
CA LEU A 230 20.67 20.05 2.10
C LEU A 230 21.44 19.90 3.42
N THR A 231 22.51 19.12 3.41
CA THR A 231 23.45 19.04 4.53
C THR A 231 24.74 19.82 4.23
N LEU A 232 25.49 20.19 5.28
CA LEU A 232 26.77 20.88 5.08
C LEU A 232 27.77 20.00 4.32
N ALA A 233 27.67 18.67 4.45
CA ALA A 233 28.54 17.74 3.75
C ALA A 233 28.38 17.82 2.22
N ASP A 234 27.16 18.06 1.73
CA ASP A 234 26.87 18.13 0.29
C ASP A 234 27.53 19.34 -0.40
N VAL A 235 27.88 20.39 0.37
CA VAL A 235 28.54 21.60 -0.13
C VAL A 235 30.03 21.68 0.21
N MET A 236 30.57 20.63 0.85
CA MET A 236 31.96 20.58 1.30
C MET A 236 32.82 19.73 0.36
N ASP A 237 33.99 20.25 0.02
CA ASP A 237 34.99 19.56 -0.80
C ASP A 237 36.00 18.83 0.11
N GLU A 238 36.60 19.55 1.06
CA GLU A 238 37.63 18.99 1.94
C GLU A 238 37.59 19.64 3.33
N VAL A 239 37.97 18.87 4.36
CA VAL A 239 38.19 19.37 5.72
C VAL A 239 39.63 19.12 6.13
N GLU A 240 40.37 20.20 6.35
CA GLU A 240 41.73 20.12 6.91
C GLU A 240 41.70 20.51 8.39
N VAL A 241 42.26 19.66 9.25
CA VAL A 241 42.42 19.95 10.67
C VAL A 241 43.91 19.95 11.00
N THR A 242 44.41 21.07 11.49
CA THR A 242 45.81 21.19 11.94
C THR A 242 45.86 21.40 13.45
N GLU A 243 46.59 20.53 14.14
CA GLU A 243 46.83 20.59 15.59
C GLU A 243 48.17 21.26 15.87
N ARG A 244 48.18 22.20 16.82
CA ARG A 244 49.41 22.85 17.31
C ARG A 244 49.39 22.88 18.83
N LEU A 245 50.51 22.51 19.46
CA LEU A 245 50.72 22.72 20.89
C LEU A 245 51.48 24.02 21.12
N ILE A 246 50.92 24.88 21.95
CA ILE A 246 51.55 26.13 22.41
C ILE A 246 51.73 26.06 23.92
N LYS A 247 52.81 26.66 24.43
CA LYS A 247 52.96 26.93 25.86
C LYS A 247 52.59 28.38 26.14
N ASP A 248 51.64 28.58 27.03
CA ASP A 248 51.23 29.90 27.51
C ASP A 248 52.36 30.53 28.34
N PRO A 249 52.46 31.86 28.51
CA PRO A 249 53.47 32.52 29.36
C PRO A 249 53.44 32.06 30.81
N SER A 250 52.34 31.45 31.26
CA SER A 250 52.18 30.82 32.58
C SER A 250 52.64 29.35 32.64
N GLY A 251 53.23 28.80 31.57
CA GLY A 251 53.72 27.42 31.49
C GLY A 251 52.65 26.36 31.17
N ARG A 252 51.38 26.73 30.96
CA ARG A 252 50.30 25.80 30.59
C ARG A 252 50.42 25.36 29.13
N ARG A 253 50.19 24.08 28.85
CA ARG A 253 50.15 23.54 27.48
C ARG A 253 48.74 23.69 26.91
N LEU A 254 48.61 24.45 25.83
CA LEU A 254 47.37 24.63 25.08
C LEU A 254 47.47 23.85 23.77
N LYS A 255 46.42 23.07 23.45
CA LYS A 255 46.23 22.46 22.14
C LYS A 255 45.30 23.35 21.32
N ILE A 256 45.80 23.86 20.20
CA ILE A 256 45.03 24.68 19.27
C ILE A 256 44.74 23.85 18.03
N TYR A 257 43.45 23.68 17.74
CA TYR A 257 42.95 23.05 16.53
C TYR A 257 42.51 24.13 15.55
N THR A 258 43.13 24.19 14.37
CA THR A 258 42.67 25.04 13.27
C THR A 258 41.93 24.16 12.27
N VAL A 259 40.61 24.34 12.18
CA VAL A 259 39.73 23.61 11.25
C VAL A 259 39.47 24.49 10.03
N ARG A 260 39.94 24.06 8.86
CA ARG A 260 39.70 24.71 7.57
C ARG A 260 38.69 23.88 6.79
N LEU A 261 37.54 24.47 6.52
CA LEU A 261 36.50 23.90 5.67
C LEU A 261 36.69 24.43 4.25
N LYS A 262 37.08 23.58 3.31
CA LYS A 262 37.08 23.89 1.87
C LYS A 262 35.71 23.48 1.31
N MET A 263 35.04 24.43 0.68
CA MET A 263 33.72 24.25 0.08
C MET A 263 33.84 24.31 -1.44
N PHE A 264 32.87 23.72 -2.14
CA PHE A 264 32.72 23.92 -3.58
C PHE A 264 32.53 25.42 -3.90
N THR A 265 32.73 25.79 -5.16
CA THR A 265 32.63 27.19 -5.56
C THR A 265 31.20 27.71 -5.41
N SER A 266 31.07 29.02 -5.17
CA SER A 266 29.75 29.63 -4.97
C SER A 266 28.80 29.50 -6.16
N GLN A 267 29.32 29.26 -7.36
CA GLN A 267 28.50 29.06 -8.54
C GLN A 267 27.94 27.64 -8.59
N GLU A 268 28.74 26.64 -8.23
CA GLU A 268 28.35 25.22 -8.27
C GLU A 268 27.21 24.93 -7.29
N TYR A 269 27.38 25.24 -5.99
CA TYR A 269 26.32 24.94 -5.02
C TYR A 269 25.09 25.84 -5.16
N SER A 270 25.21 27.03 -5.77
CA SER A 270 24.07 27.92 -6.02
C SER A 270 23.24 27.47 -7.23
N GLN A 271 23.85 26.81 -8.21
CA GLN A 271 23.15 26.24 -9.36
C GLN A 271 22.46 24.93 -8.99
N GLU A 272 23.15 24.07 -8.24
CA GLU A 272 22.65 22.74 -7.89
C GLU A 272 21.61 22.79 -6.77
N TYR A 273 21.89 23.53 -5.69
CA TYR A 273 21.09 23.51 -4.46
C TYR A 273 20.33 24.81 -4.19
N HIS A 274 20.45 25.83 -5.05
CA HIS A 274 19.81 27.14 -4.88
C HIS A 274 20.12 27.82 -3.52
N VAL A 275 21.31 27.57 -2.94
CA VAL A 275 21.73 28.13 -1.66
C VAL A 275 22.77 29.24 -1.83
N SER A 276 22.65 30.31 -1.02
CA SER A 276 23.60 31.42 -0.98
C SER A 276 24.74 31.21 0.03
N ALA A 277 25.91 31.77 -0.24
CA ALA A 277 27.05 31.76 0.66
C ALA A 277 26.71 32.30 2.07
N ALA A 278 25.87 33.33 2.15
CA ALA A 278 25.42 33.90 3.42
C ALA A 278 24.52 32.95 4.23
N ALA A 279 23.75 32.08 3.57
CA ALA A 279 22.97 31.05 4.27
C ALA A 279 23.89 29.97 4.85
N ILE A 280 24.90 29.53 4.11
CA ILE A 280 25.89 28.55 4.56
C ILE A 280 26.70 29.10 5.74
N ALA A 281 27.20 30.35 5.63
CA ALA A 281 27.93 31.00 6.71
C ALA A 281 27.11 31.05 8.01
N ARG A 282 25.83 31.43 7.93
CA ARG A 282 24.91 31.42 9.07
C ARG A 282 24.71 30.02 9.65
N ALA A 283 24.59 29.00 8.81
CA ALA A 283 24.48 27.61 9.27
C ALA A 283 25.75 27.15 10.01
N ILE A 284 26.93 27.55 9.53
CA ILE A 284 28.21 27.25 10.19
C ILE A 284 28.28 27.93 11.56
N GLU A 285 27.97 29.23 11.62
CA GLU A 285 28.04 30.03 12.85
C GLU A 285 27.05 29.54 13.90
N VAL A 286 25.78 29.36 13.53
CA VAL A 286 24.70 29.10 14.50
C VAL A 286 24.58 27.62 14.84
N GLN A 287 24.77 26.71 13.88
CA GLN A 287 24.52 25.28 14.09
C GLN A 287 25.80 24.46 14.18
N PHE A 288 26.72 24.60 13.22
CA PHE A 288 27.91 23.76 13.15
C PHE A 288 28.85 24.03 14.34
N ALA A 289 29.22 25.28 14.60
CA ALA A 289 30.13 25.64 15.69
C ALA A 289 29.59 25.16 17.06
N ARG A 290 28.29 25.36 17.33
CA ARG A 290 27.65 24.89 18.57
C ARG A 290 27.61 23.36 18.67
N LYS A 291 27.35 22.66 17.57
CA LYS A 291 27.36 21.18 17.55
C LYS A 291 28.77 20.63 17.74
N LEU A 292 29.77 21.25 17.10
CA LEU A 292 31.18 20.88 17.21
C LEU A 292 31.68 21.07 18.65
N ASP A 293 31.43 22.23 19.25
CA ASP A 293 31.83 22.51 20.64
C ASP A 293 31.20 21.53 21.63
N ARG A 294 29.89 21.27 21.52
CA ARG A 294 29.21 20.24 22.34
C ARG A 294 29.84 18.86 22.19
N ARG A 295 30.20 18.46 20.96
CA ARG A 295 30.82 17.15 20.68
C ARG A 295 32.23 17.07 21.27
N VAL A 296 33.04 18.11 21.10
CA VAL A 296 34.40 18.21 21.66
C VAL A 296 34.36 18.20 23.18
N MET A 297 33.51 19.02 23.81
CA MET A 297 33.37 19.06 25.27
C MET A 297 32.91 17.72 25.85
N ARG A 298 32.00 17.02 25.17
CA ARG A 298 31.58 15.67 25.58
C ARG A 298 32.74 14.67 25.50
N GLN A 299 33.59 14.78 24.50
CA GLN A 299 34.74 13.89 24.32
C GLN A 299 35.87 14.19 25.31
N LEU A 300 36.09 15.47 25.66
CA LEU A 300 37.04 15.88 26.70
C LEU A 300 36.58 15.53 28.12
N ARG A 301 35.26 15.45 28.35
CA ARG A 301 34.67 15.03 29.65
C ARG A 301 34.63 13.52 29.85
N ARG A 302 34.78 12.73 28.79
CA ARG A 302 34.92 11.28 28.93
C ARG A 302 36.23 11.04 29.69
N PRO A 303 36.21 10.44 30.90
CA PRO A 303 37.46 10.09 31.57
C PRO A 303 38.24 9.19 30.62
N VAL A 304 39.53 9.46 30.48
CA VAL A 304 40.47 8.52 29.85
C VAL A 304 40.41 7.28 30.73
N ALA A 305 39.59 6.29 30.33
CA ALA A 305 39.68 4.97 30.91
C ALA A 305 41.13 4.55 30.71
N SER A 306 41.79 4.25 31.84
CA SER A 306 43.16 3.79 31.91
C SER A 306 43.45 2.80 30.78
N GLU A 307 44.53 3.07 30.03
CA GLU A 307 45.15 2.12 29.12
C GLU A 307 45.29 0.77 29.84
N GLY A 308 44.42 -0.19 29.51
CA GLY A 308 44.36 -1.46 30.21
C GLY A 308 42.97 -2.07 30.34
N ALA A 309 42.18 -2.08 29.26
CA ALA A 309 41.11 -3.05 29.08
C ALA A 309 40.82 -3.17 27.58
N ASP A 310 41.16 -4.32 27.04
CA ASP A 310 40.76 -4.82 25.73
C ASP A 310 39.23 -4.91 25.71
N GLU A 311 38.56 -4.04 24.95
CA GLU A 311 37.18 -4.24 24.50
C GLU A 311 36.80 -3.19 23.44
N GLY A 312 36.62 -3.67 22.21
CA GLY A 312 35.77 -3.06 21.18
C GLY A 312 35.92 -1.55 20.98
N THR A 313 36.98 -1.12 20.30
CA THR A 313 36.81 0.02 19.38
C THR A 313 35.77 -0.39 18.34
N GLU A 314 34.50 -0.08 18.61
CA GLU A 314 33.55 0.08 17.51
C GLU A 314 34.15 1.13 16.58
N PRO A 315 34.45 0.78 15.31
CA PRO A 315 34.90 1.78 14.38
C PRO A 315 33.81 2.84 14.31
N ILE A 316 34.23 4.10 14.42
CA ILE A 316 33.37 5.22 14.05
C ILE A 316 32.90 4.91 12.63
N ASP A 317 31.61 4.65 12.48
CA ASP A 317 30.98 4.46 11.19
C ASP A 317 30.97 5.81 10.46
N LEU A 318 32.14 6.18 9.94
CA LEU A 318 32.33 7.14 8.86
C LEU A 318 31.93 6.43 7.57
N ALA A 319 30.67 6.01 7.49
CA ALA A 319 30.01 5.70 6.23
C ALA A 319 29.85 7.02 5.45
N PHE A 320 30.96 7.53 4.92
CA PHE A 320 30.94 8.32 3.70
C PHE A 320 30.69 7.34 2.56
N GLU A 321 29.41 7.10 2.28
CA GLU A 321 29.00 6.34 1.10
C GLU A 321 29.17 7.26 -0.13
N VAL A 322 30.41 7.45 -0.57
CA VAL A 322 30.69 7.89 -1.94
C VAL A 322 30.39 6.69 -2.82
N THR A 323 29.22 6.69 -3.45
CA THR A 323 28.84 5.69 -4.43
C THR A 323 29.85 5.65 -5.59
N LYS A 324 30.76 4.69 -5.57
CA LYS A 324 31.31 4.08 -6.79
C LYS A 324 31.29 2.56 -6.65
N LYS A 325 30.51 1.93 -7.53
CA LYS A 325 30.36 0.47 -7.67
C LYS A 325 31.72 -0.24 -7.80
N ALA A 326 31.92 -1.32 -7.04
CA ALA A 326 32.20 -2.67 -7.56
C ALA A 326 32.49 -3.69 -6.43
N GLY A 327 31.75 -4.81 -6.43
CA GLY A 327 32.34 -6.14 -6.29
C GLY A 327 32.61 -6.74 -4.89
N LYS A 328 31.72 -7.67 -4.52
CA LYS A 328 32.01 -9.05 -4.03
C LYS A 328 32.33 -9.32 -2.53
N THR A 329 31.33 -9.98 -1.92
CA THR A 329 31.33 -11.25 -1.13
C THR A 329 31.47 -11.29 0.41
N LYS A 330 30.43 -11.89 1.04
CA LYS A 330 30.36 -12.78 2.25
C LYS A 330 30.85 -12.21 3.59
N SER A 331 30.27 -12.46 4.76
CA SER A 331 29.12 -13.24 5.26
C SER A 331 29.09 -13.10 6.80
N LYS A 332 27.92 -13.35 7.41
CA LYS A 332 27.61 -13.73 8.81
C LYS A 332 27.02 -12.65 9.74
N LEU A 333 25.90 -13.09 10.35
CA LEU A 333 25.00 -12.50 11.34
C LEU A 333 25.47 -12.76 12.79
N HIS A 334 24.68 -12.21 13.73
CA HIS A 334 24.71 -12.15 15.23
C HIS A 334 25.44 -10.92 15.78
N ASP A 335 24.93 -10.12 16.73
CA ASP A 335 23.69 -10.00 17.54
C ASP A 335 23.66 -8.52 18.00
N GLY A 336 22.56 -7.82 18.31
CA GLY A 336 21.57 -8.08 19.36
C GLY A 336 21.71 -7.00 20.46
N GLU A 337 20.58 -6.60 21.07
CA GLU A 337 20.39 -5.64 22.19
C GLU A 337 20.35 -4.13 21.80
N GLY A 338 19.30 -3.35 22.05
CA GLY A 338 18.11 -3.53 22.90
C GLY A 338 18.16 -2.48 24.01
N ASP A 339 17.29 -1.47 23.95
CA ASP A 339 16.99 -0.63 25.11
C ASP A 339 15.49 -0.72 25.39
N GLU A 340 15.24 -1.05 26.64
CA GLU A 340 14.00 -1.41 27.30
C GLU A 340 13.12 -0.18 27.55
N ASP A 341 11.81 -0.39 27.54
CA ASP A 341 10.87 0.21 28.49
C ASP A 341 9.51 -0.47 28.29
N ASP A 342 9.17 -1.42 29.16
CA ASP A 342 7.77 -1.72 29.48
C ASP A 342 7.65 -2.29 30.89
N GLN A 343 6.81 -1.64 31.70
CA GLN A 343 6.39 -2.10 33.02
C GLN A 343 5.19 -3.02 32.87
N ASP A 344 5.35 -4.29 33.24
CA ASP A 344 4.24 -5.24 33.32
C ASP A 344 3.68 -5.36 34.75
N VAL A 345 2.35 -5.30 34.82
CA VAL A 345 1.54 -5.58 36.01
C VAL A 345 1.07 -7.04 35.92
N ILE A 346 1.43 -7.82 36.94
CA ILE A 346 1.16 -9.26 37.07
C ILE A 346 -0.32 -9.53 37.35
N ALA A 347 -0.90 -10.53 36.68
CA ALA A 347 -1.99 -11.33 37.22
C ALA A 347 -1.86 -12.80 36.79
N GLN A 348 -1.90 -13.67 37.79
CA GLN A 348 -1.69 -15.12 37.76
C GLN A 348 -2.86 -15.89 37.10
N GLY A 349 -2.53 -17.07 36.58
CA GLY A 349 -3.47 -18.14 36.26
C GLY A 349 -2.71 -19.44 35.98
N ASN A 350 -2.94 -20.44 36.82
CA ASN A 350 -2.18 -21.67 37.03
C ASN A 350 -2.66 -22.84 36.13
N GLU A 351 -1.98 -23.99 36.24
CA GLU A 351 -2.31 -25.35 35.74
C GLU A 351 -1.74 -25.76 34.37
N SER A 352 -1.25 -26.98 34.14
CA SER A 352 -0.50 -28.00 34.89
C SER A 352 -0.15 -29.11 33.87
N ASP A 353 0.99 -29.74 34.04
CA ASP A 353 1.56 -30.81 33.20
C ASP A 353 0.61 -31.99 32.90
N THR A 354 0.84 -32.66 31.77
CA THR A 354 1.25 -34.09 31.78
C THR A 354 1.79 -34.56 30.43
N ASN A 355 2.86 -35.35 30.52
CA ASN A 355 3.62 -36.03 29.48
C ASN A 355 2.83 -37.10 28.71
N ALA A 356 3.24 -37.35 27.45
CA ALA A 356 3.22 -38.68 26.86
C ALA A 356 4.30 -38.80 25.77
N ASP A 357 5.30 -39.64 26.04
CA ASP A 357 6.20 -40.24 25.06
C ASP A 357 5.42 -41.06 24.02
N ASP A 358 5.91 -41.10 22.78
CA ASP A 358 5.98 -42.36 22.03
C ASP A 358 7.00 -42.25 20.87
N GLN A 359 8.02 -43.10 20.97
CA GLN A 359 8.93 -43.48 19.89
C GLN A 359 8.30 -44.65 19.12
N ASP A 360 8.33 -44.68 17.79
CA ASP A 360 8.83 -45.85 17.07
C ASP A 360 9.02 -45.66 15.54
N ALA A 361 9.95 -46.48 15.03
CA ALA A 361 10.00 -47.13 13.74
C ALA A 361 10.48 -46.36 12.48
N THR A 362 11.77 -46.59 12.24
CA THR A 362 12.44 -46.71 10.93
C THR A 362 11.69 -47.60 9.93
N ASP A 363 11.69 -47.23 8.64
CA ASP A 363 11.84 -48.23 7.57
C ASP A 363 12.41 -47.64 6.24
N ALA A 364 12.84 -48.55 5.38
CA ALA A 364 14.02 -48.52 4.54
C ALA A 364 13.95 -47.84 3.16
N LYS A 365 15.16 -47.60 2.62
CA LYS A 365 15.47 -47.51 1.18
C LYS A 365 14.99 -48.75 0.43
N MET A 366 14.33 -48.56 -0.72
CA MET A 366 14.67 -49.23 -1.98
C MET A 366 13.94 -48.55 -3.16
N THR A 367 14.66 -48.44 -4.28
CA THR A 367 14.33 -47.96 -5.63
C THR A 367 14.06 -46.47 -5.85
#